data_AF-A0A941XES7-F1
#
_entry.id   AF-A0A941XES7-F1
#
_cell.length_a   1.000
_cell.length_b   1.000
_cell.length_c   1.000
_cell.angle_alpha   90.00
_cell.angle_beta   90.00
_cell.angle_gamma   90.00
#
_symmetry.space_group_name_H-M   'P 1'
#
loop_
_entity.id
_entity.type
_entity.pdbx_description
1 polymer ?
#
loop_
_entity_poly.entity_id
_entity_poly.type
_entity_poly.pdbx_seq_one_letter_code
_entity_poly.pdbx_strand_id
1 'polypeptide(L)'
;MTAGKEGLDLTGITVSDWTAGKMLIGEVVEEELYYKHGDVIPYMVNRQQKPVTIVFVGDGFTIESMKKQGGFYNESLDKAIKALFNTEPYKTYQDHFNVYKIVAVSAEEGADNTSTGDMKDTFFGAGWNNSYSDMKCDHNTVFNFVQQYCPDIVNKQTNIDKVAIIVVVNDERYGGMCWSWSSGRAYCICPIAKGGAPLYWSGGYEGTGLNKGDWTNTVVHEGGGHCFGKLGDEYYSNEGYYPGSTISGHSWPVPMSLNLIANKNNVLWEHFINLEGYPKVGLYEGGSGYLHGIWRSELISCMIDNRFYFNAPSRELIVKRIKSLAGETYSWNEFLAKDVNVDNTPAVTGIQAASIQIMPPTAPPMLIDNSLK
;
A
#
# COMPACT_ATOMS: atom_id res chain seq x y z
N MET A 1 -59.49 -21.02 8.77
CA MET A 1 -58.43 -20.95 9.80
C MET A 1 -57.62 -22.23 9.64
N THR A 2 -56.37 -22.24 9.22
CA THR A 2 -55.25 -21.32 9.50
C THR A 2 -54.33 -21.18 8.27
N ALA A 3 -53.75 -19.99 8.14
CA ALA A 3 -52.90 -19.54 7.04
C ALA A 3 -51.47 -20.12 7.08
N GLY A 4 -50.77 -19.94 5.97
CA GLY A 4 -49.51 -20.61 5.63
C GLY A 4 -48.24 -20.15 6.36
N LYS A 5 -47.15 -20.82 5.98
CA LYS A 5 -45.75 -20.36 6.08
C LYS A 5 -44.99 -20.97 4.90
N GLU A 6 -44.68 -20.13 3.93
CA GLU A 6 -43.56 -20.34 3.01
C GLU A 6 -42.27 -20.28 3.83
N GLY A 7 -41.44 -21.31 3.69
CA GLY A 7 -40.08 -21.36 4.20
C GLY A 7 -39.18 -21.82 3.07
N LEU A 8 -38.43 -20.88 2.49
CA LEU A 8 -37.28 -21.14 1.63
C LEU A 8 -36.26 -21.97 2.42
N ASP A 9 -35.87 -23.13 1.89
CA ASP A 9 -34.74 -23.88 2.41
C ASP A 9 -33.59 -23.85 1.39
N LEU A 10 -32.43 -23.41 1.88
CA LEU A 10 -31.22 -23.10 1.13
C LEU A 10 -30.45 -24.39 0.84
N THR A 11 -30.64 -24.97 -0.34
CA THR A 11 -29.78 -26.06 -0.82
C THR A 11 -28.78 -25.52 -1.84
N GLY A 12 -27.49 -25.49 -1.48
CA GLY A 12 -26.42 -25.34 -2.47
C GLY A 12 -25.17 -24.61 -2.00
N ILE A 13 -24.50 -25.08 -0.94
CA ILE A 13 -23.08 -24.80 -0.74
C ILE A 13 -22.35 -26.13 -0.83
N THR A 14 -21.80 -26.44 -2.00
CA THR A 14 -20.80 -27.49 -2.17
C THR A 14 -19.43 -26.90 -1.88
N VAL A 15 -18.82 -27.33 -0.79
CA VAL A 15 -17.38 -27.18 -0.55
C VAL A 15 -16.70 -28.23 -1.43
N SER A 16 -15.90 -27.81 -2.42
CA SER A 16 -15.20 -28.73 -3.30
C SER A 16 -13.90 -29.22 -2.65
N ASP A 17 -13.87 -30.51 -2.32
CA ASP A 17 -12.66 -31.24 -1.98
C ASP A 17 -11.78 -31.39 -3.23
N TRP A 18 -10.56 -30.85 -3.18
CA TRP A 18 -9.55 -31.06 -4.21
C TRP A 18 -9.02 -32.50 -4.14
N THR A 19 -9.41 -33.33 -5.12
CA THR A 19 -8.66 -34.54 -5.48
C THR A 19 -8.41 -34.57 -6.98
N ALA A 20 -7.16 -34.86 -7.34
CA ALA A 20 -6.65 -34.81 -8.70
C ALA A 20 -7.37 -35.78 -9.65
N GLY A 21 -7.67 -35.29 -10.85
CA GLY A 21 -7.91 -36.10 -12.05
C GLY A 21 -9.37 -36.27 -12.49
N LYS A 22 -9.82 -35.40 -13.39
CA LYS A 22 -10.57 -35.75 -14.63
C LYS A 22 -10.91 -34.48 -15.41
N MET A 23 -10.48 -34.44 -16.68
CA MET A 23 -10.99 -33.50 -17.68
C MET A 23 -12.47 -33.81 -17.93
N LEU A 24 -13.34 -32.84 -17.74
CA LEU A 24 -14.71 -32.83 -18.28
C LEU A 24 -14.77 -31.70 -19.30
N ILE A 25 -14.99 -32.09 -20.56
CA ILE A 25 -15.30 -31.18 -21.67
C ILE A 25 -16.79 -30.88 -21.53
N GLY A 26 -17.10 -29.80 -20.84
CA GLY A 26 -18.43 -29.19 -20.78
C GLY A 26 -18.25 -27.70 -21.05
N GLU A 27 -19.18 -27.08 -21.78
CA GLU A 27 -19.21 -25.63 -21.97
C GLU A 27 -19.15 -24.96 -20.59
N VAL A 28 -18.00 -24.36 -20.26
CA VAL A 28 -17.91 -23.49 -19.11
C VAL A 28 -18.76 -22.28 -19.46
N VAL A 29 -19.86 -22.08 -18.73
CA VAL A 29 -20.73 -20.92 -18.91
C VAL A 29 -19.86 -19.68 -18.72
N GLU A 30 -19.90 -18.75 -19.67
CA GLU A 30 -19.00 -17.60 -19.72
C GLU A 30 -18.96 -16.82 -18.39
N GLU A 31 -20.07 -16.76 -17.64
CA GLU A 31 -20.14 -16.17 -16.30
C GLU A 31 -19.28 -16.85 -15.21
N GLU A 32 -18.95 -18.14 -15.34
CA GLU A 32 -18.08 -18.82 -14.37
C GLU A 32 -16.60 -18.48 -14.59
N LEU A 33 -16.23 -17.91 -15.75
CA LEU A 33 -14.85 -17.57 -16.10
C LEU A 33 -14.41 -16.20 -15.56
N TYR A 34 -15.32 -15.35 -15.12
CA TYR A 34 -15.02 -14.00 -14.65
C TYR A 34 -15.36 -13.84 -13.16
N TYR A 35 -14.56 -13.05 -12.46
CA TYR A 35 -14.95 -12.55 -11.16
C TYR A 35 -16.08 -11.53 -11.30
N LYS A 36 -16.99 -11.54 -10.33
CA LYS A 36 -18.14 -10.62 -10.26
C LYS A 36 -17.83 -9.50 -9.27
N HIS A 37 -18.52 -8.37 -9.45
CA HIS A 37 -18.45 -7.27 -8.50
C HIS A 37 -18.79 -7.76 -7.08
N GLY A 38 -17.95 -7.42 -6.10
CA GLY A 38 -18.08 -7.88 -4.72
C GLY A 38 -17.48 -9.25 -4.43
N ASP A 39 -16.98 -9.99 -5.43
CA ASP A 39 -16.24 -11.21 -5.19
C ASP A 39 -15.02 -10.92 -4.31
N VAL A 40 -14.83 -11.75 -3.29
CA VAL A 40 -13.66 -11.70 -2.42
C VAL A 40 -12.75 -12.86 -2.79
N ILE A 41 -11.52 -12.53 -3.16
CA ILE A 41 -10.48 -13.50 -3.51
C ILE A 41 -9.45 -13.49 -2.38
N PRO A 42 -9.45 -14.52 -1.50
CA PRO A 42 -8.41 -14.64 -0.49
C PRO A 42 -7.06 -14.93 -1.15
N TYR A 43 -6.04 -14.14 -0.83
CA TYR A 43 -4.68 -14.34 -1.31
C TYR A 43 -3.82 -15.04 -0.26
N MET A 44 -3.87 -14.57 0.99
CA MET A 44 -3.25 -15.19 2.16
C MET A 44 -4.23 -15.09 3.32
N VAL A 45 -4.50 -16.20 4.02
CA VAL A 45 -5.39 -16.21 5.19
C VAL A 45 -4.80 -17.10 6.27
N ASN A 46 -4.26 -16.48 7.31
CA ASN A 46 -3.55 -17.17 8.38
C ASN A 46 -4.44 -17.50 9.60
N ARG A 47 -5.74 -17.19 9.53
CA ARG A 47 -6.81 -17.55 10.50
C ARG A 47 -6.42 -17.37 11.99
N GLN A 48 -5.61 -16.37 12.31
CA GLN A 48 -5.35 -15.98 13.69
C GLN A 48 -6.59 -15.32 14.32
N GLN A 49 -6.67 -15.25 15.66
CA GLN A 49 -7.81 -14.61 16.33
C GLN A 49 -7.93 -13.10 16.04
N LYS A 50 -6.80 -12.43 15.75
CA LYS A 50 -6.74 -11.01 15.39
C LYS A 50 -5.77 -10.84 14.20
N PRO A 51 -6.19 -11.23 12.99
CA PRO A 51 -5.32 -11.13 11.83
C PRO A 51 -5.11 -9.66 11.46
N VAL A 52 -3.93 -9.35 10.94
CA VAL A 52 -3.64 -8.03 10.37
C VAL A 52 -4.18 -8.00 8.94
N THR A 53 -5.23 -7.24 8.69
CA THR A 53 -5.91 -7.25 7.39
C THR A 53 -5.34 -6.18 6.44
N ILE A 54 -4.97 -6.60 5.23
CA ILE A 54 -4.69 -5.73 4.10
C ILE A 54 -5.66 -6.08 2.96
N VAL A 55 -6.25 -5.06 2.34
CA VAL A 55 -7.17 -5.24 1.22
C VAL A 55 -6.62 -4.57 -0.03
N PHE A 56 -6.60 -5.31 -1.13
CA PHE A 56 -6.33 -4.79 -2.46
C PHE A 56 -7.66 -4.69 -3.22
N VAL A 57 -7.89 -3.56 -3.85
CA VAL A 57 -9.00 -3.35 -4.79
C VAL A 57 -8.44 -2.77 -6.09
N GLY A 58 -9.22 -2.82 -7.15
CA GLY A 58 -8.87 -2.20 -8.42
C GLY A 58 -9.87 -1.14 -8.82
N ASP A 59 -9.43 -0.09 -9.52
CA ASP A 59 -10.29 0.82 -10.26
C ASP A 59 -9.86 0.93 -11.72
N GLY A 60 -10.79 1.28 -12.61
CA GLY A 60 -10.56 1.30 -14.06
C GLY A 60 -10.43 -0.08 -14.69
N PHE A 61 -10.83 -1.15 -14.00
CA PHE A 61 -10.84 -2.51 -14.56
C PHE A 61 -12.26 -2.87 -14.97
N THR A 62 -12.46 -3.00 -16.29
CA THR A 62 -13.74 -3.45 -16.85
C THR A 62 -13.92 -4.96 -16.68
N ILE A 63 -15.12 -5.46 -16.98
CA ILE A 63 -15.45 -6.90 -16.88
C ILE A 63 -14.46 -7.78 -17.67
N GLU A 64 -13.94 -7.29 -18.81
CA GLU A 64 -12.95 -8.03 -19.62
C GLU A 64 -11.66 -8.34 -18.86
N SER A 65 -11.27 -7.47 -17.91
CA SER A 65 -10.11 -7.67 -17.05
C SER A 65 -10.34 -8.70 -15.94
N MET A 66 -11.58 -9.09 -15.68
CA MET A 66 -11.97 -9.92 -14.53
C MET A 66 -11.88 -11.43 -14.77
N LYS A 67 -11.29 -11.87 -15.88
CA LYS A 67 -11.06 -13.30 -16.15
C LYS A 67 -10.32 -13.94 -14.96
N LYS A 68 -10.87 -15.03 -14.41
CA LYS A 68 -10.30 -15.76 -13.27
C LYS A 68 -8.92 -16.33 -13.58
N GLN A 69 -8.68 -16.69 -14.84
CA GLN A 69 -7.40 -17.16 -15.35
C GLN A 69 -6.89 -16.16 -16.40
N GLY A 70 -5.67 -15.65 -16.21
CA GLY A 70 -5.02 -14.71 -17.13
C GLY A 70 -5.67 -13.32 -17.22
N GLY A 71 -6.60 -13.00 -16.30
CA GLY A 71 -7.25 -11.69 -16.27
C GLY A 71 -6.34 -10.62 -15.69
N PHE A 72 -6.30 -9.49 -16.38
CA PHE A 72 -5.40 -8.38 -16.08
C PHE A 72 -5.57 -7.82 -14.66
N TYR A 73 -6.81 -7.80 -14.13
CA TYR A 73 -7.08 -7.41 -12.74
C TYR A 73 -6.34 -8.29 -11.75
N ASN A 74 -6.53 -9.62 -11.87
CA ASN A 74 -5.98 -10.56 -10.91
C ASN A 74 -4.44 -10.58 -10.99
N GLU A 75 -3.88 -10.54 -12.19
CA GLU A 75 -2.43 -10.52 -12.40
C GLU A 75 -1.77 -9.26 -11.81
N SER A 76 -2.41 -8.11 -11.98
CA SER A 76 -1.89 -6.83 -11.51
C SER A 76 -1.93 -6.76 -9.98
N LEU A 77 -3.03 -7.18 -9.34
CA LEU A 77 -3.11 -7.23 -7.88
C LEU A 77 -2.18 -8.30 -7.30
N ASP A 78 -2.02 -9.46 -7.94
CA ASP A 78 -1.04 -10.48 -7.51
C ASP A 78 0.39 -9.94 -7.56
N LYS A 79 0.73 -9.14 -8.58
CA LYS A 79 2.04 -8.49 -8.70
C LYS A 79 2.26 -7.47 -7.59
N ALA A 80 1.26 -6.63 -7.30
CA ALA A 80 1.30 -5.65 -6.20
C ALA A 80 1.50 -6.33 -4.84
N ILE A 81 0.72 -7.37 -4.56
CA ILE A 81 0.81 -8.13 -3.30
C ILE A 81 2.21 -8.77 -3.18
N LYS A 82 2.71 -9.41 -4.25
CA LYS A 82 4.06 -10.01 -4.24
C LYS A 82 5.16 -8.99 -3.97
N ALA A 83 5.07 -7.78 -4.51
CA ALA A 83 6.08 -6.74 -4.26
C ALA A 83 6.11 -6.33 -2.78
N LEU A 84 4.94 -6.10 -2.17
CA LEU A 84 4.82 -5.77 -0.75
C LEU A 84 5.39 -6.89 0.13
N PHE A 85 4.91 -8.13 -0.06
CA PHE A 85 5.29 -9.26 0.80
C PHE A 85 6.65 -9.89 0.46
N ASN A 86 7.35 -9.42 -0.57
CA ASN A 86 8.78 -9.69 -0.77
C ASN A 86 9.69 -8.61 -0.17
N THR A 87 9.12 -7.53 0.37
CA THR A 87 9.87 -6.45 1.04
C THR A 87 9.84 -6.64 2.54
N GLU A 88 10.98 -6.47 3.22
CA GLU A 88 11.06 -6.56 4.67
C GLU A 88 10.48 -5.30 5.34
N PRO A 89 9.73 -5.42 6.46
CA PRO A 89 9.54 -6.62 7.27
C PRO A 89 8.28 -7.44 6.92
N TYR A 90 7.52 -7.05 5.88
CA TYR A 90 6.29 -7.76 5.50
C TYR A 90 6.55 -9.22 5.17
N LYS A 91 7.68 -9.50 4.50
CA LYS A 91 8.11 -10.86 4.18
C LYS A 91 8.30 -11.72 5.42
N THR A 92 9.11 -11.25 6.38
CA THR A 92 9.35 -11.99 7.63
C THR A 92 8.07 -12.16 8.47
N TYR A 93 7.17 -11.19 8.44
CA TYR A 93 5.95 -11.18 9.26
C TYR A 93 4.68 -11.61 8.52
N GLN A 94 4.80 -12.18 7.30
CA GLN A 94 3.67 -12.49 6.43
C GLN A 94 2.57 -13.35 7.11
N ASP A 95 2.96 -14.21 8.05
CA ASP A 95 2.06 -15.11 8.78
C ASP A 95 1.09 -14.38 9.75
N HIS A 96 1.28 -13.07 9.97
CA HIS A 96 0.33 -12.24 10.74
C HIS A 96 -0.82 -11.72 9.88
N PHE A 97 -0.69 -11.77 8.55
CA PHE A 97 -1.60 -11.07 7.65
C PHE A 97 -2.73 -11.95 7.12
N ASN A 98 -3.90 -11.34 6.98
CA ASN A 98 -4.90 -11.75 6.00
C ASN A 98 -4.87 -10.74 4.85
N VAL A 99 -4.82 -11.24 3.62
CA VAL A 99 -4.78 -10.43 2.41
C VAL A 99 -5.92 -10.84 1.49
N TYR A 100 -6.77 -9.88 1.17
CA TYR A 100 -7.92 -10.06 0.28
C TYR A 100 -7.78 -9.17 -0.94
N LYS A 101 -8.18 -9.69 -2.10
CA LYS A 101 -8.56 -8.87 -3.25
C LYS A 101 -10.08 -8.78 -3.28
N ILE A 102 -10.64 -7.59 -3.39
CA ILE A 102 -12.11 -7.41 -3.50
C ILE A 102 -12.42 -6.77 -4.85
N VAL A 103 -13.24 -7.46 -5.63
CA VAL A 103 -13.45 -7.17 -7.05
C VAL A 103 -14.43 -6.02 -7.21
N ALA A 104 -13.91 -4.87 -7.66
CA ALA A 104 -14.70 -3.74 -8.10
C ALA A 104 -14.63 -3.66 -9.63
N VAL A 105 -15.77 -3.81 -10.29
CA VAL A 105 -15.90 -3.71 -11.74
C VAL A 105 -16.25 -2.27 -12.11
N SER A 106 -15.41 -1.64 -12.94
CA SER A 106 -15.61 -0.29 -13.49
C SER A 106 -16.32 -0.35 -14.84
N ALA A 107 -17.07 0.70 -15.20
CA ALA A 107 -17.75 0.78 -16.50
C ALA A 107 -16.74 1.10 -17.61
N GLU A 108 -15.75 1.93 -17.32
CA GLU A 108 -14.68 2.30 -18.25
C GLU A 108 -13.27 1.92 -17.74
N GLU A 109 -12.35 1.74 -18.68
CA GLU A 109 -10.92 1.60 -18.41
C GLU A 109 -10.25 2.96 -18.23
N GLY A 110 -9.28 3.05 -17.31
CA GLY A 110 -8.50 4.27 -17.06
C GLY A 110 -8.86 4.94 -15.74
N ALA A 111 -8.58 6.24 -15.68
CA ALA A 111 -8.91 7.14 -14.60
C ALA A 111 -9.17 8.54 -15.16
N ASP A 112 -9.87 9.38 -14.40
CA ASP A 112 -10.13 10.76 -14.80
C ASP A 112 -8.84 11.53 -15.08
N ASN A 113 -8.88 12.41 -16.07
CA ASN A 113 -7.86 13.40 -16.38
C ASN A 113 -8.49 14.79 -16.42
N THR A 114 -8.53 15.48 -15.28
CA THR A 114 -9.18 16.80 -15.25
C THR A 114 -8.37 17.85 -16.01
N SER A 115 -7.07 17.63 -16.26
CA SER A 115 -6.23 18.55 -17.02
C SER A 115 -6.57 18.56 -18.52
N THR A 116 -7.06 17.44 -19.06
CA THR A 116 -7.50 17.31 -20.45
C THR A 116 -9.02 17.24 -20.60
N GLY A 117 -9.75 17.04 -19.50
CA GLY A 117 -11.20 16.80 -19.49
C GLY A 117 -11.61 15.39 -19.90
N ASP A 118 -10.67 14.43 -19.99
CA ASP A 118 -10.99 13.03 -20.28
C ASP A 118 -11.41 12.33 -18.97
N MET A 119 -12.72 12.24 -18.74
CA MET A 119 -13.31 11.68 -17.54
C MET A 119 -13.80 10.26 -17.81
N LYS A 120 -13.56 9.33 -16.89
CA LYS A 120 -13.88 7.90 -17.00
C LYS A 120 -14.88 7.50 -15.92
N ASP A 121 -15.94 6.79 -16.31
CA ASP A 121 -16.89 6.17 -15.38
C ASP A 121 -16.27 4.95 -14.69
N THR A 122 -15.53 5.24 -13.62
CA THR A 122 -14.79 4.26 -12.82
C THR A 122 -15.46 4.09 -11.46
N PHE A 123 -15.43 2.87 -10.91
CA PHE A 123 -16.21 2.52 -9.73
C PHE A 123 -15.83 3.34 -8.49
N PHE A 124 -14.54 3.61 -8.28
CA PHE A 124 -14.08 4.45 -7.17
C PHE A 124 -13.85 5.91 -7.59
N GLY A 125 -14.11 6.27 -8.84
CA GLY A 125 -13.85 7.62 -9.35
C GLY A 125 -12.37 8.00 -9.24
N ALA A 126 -11.46 7.07 -9.53
CA ALA A 126 -10.03 7.35 -9.53
C ALA A 126 -9.70 8.45 -10.55
N GLY A 127 -8.90 9.41 -10.12
CA GLY A 127 -8.57 10.58 -10.94
C GLY A 127 -7.45 11.42 -10.36
N TRP A 128 -6.96 12.35 -11.17
CA TRP A 128 -5.93 13.32 -10.79
C TRP A 128 -6.20 14.69 -11.39
N ASN A 129 -5.97 15.72 -10.59
CA ASN A 129 -6.18 17.09 -11.04
C ASN A 129 -4.98 17.67 -11.82
N ASN A 130 -3.80 17.12 -11.62
CA ASN A 130 -2.56 17.48 -12.31
C ASN A 130 -1.72 16.22 -12.58
N SER A 131 -0.70 16.33 -13.43
CA SER A 131 0.28 15.26 -13.54
C SER A 131 1.01 15.13 -12.20
N TYR A 132 0.88 13.96 -11.55
CA TYR A 132 1.66 13.46 -10.40
C TYR A 132 1.20 13.75 -8.96
N SER A 133 0.52 14.86 -8.62
CA SER A 133 0.44 15.30 -7.21
C SER A 133 -0.94 15.56 -6.61
N ASP A 134 -2.02 15.19 -7.28
CA ASP A 134 -3.37 15.40 -6.76
C ASP A 134 -4.31 14.26 -7.13
N MET A 135 -3.95 13.04 -6.70
CA MET A 135 -4.70 11.83 -6.96
C MET A 135 -5.81 11.62 -5.93
N LYS A 136 -7.00 11.25 -6.39
CA LYS A 136 -8.16 10.99 -5.54
C LYS A 136 -8.99 9.82 -6.04
N CYS A 137 -9.73 9.25 -5.11
CA CYS A 137 -10.90 8.41 -5.32
C CYS A 137 -12.02 9.00 -4.45
N ASP A 138 -13.26 8.58 -4.67
CA ASP A 138 -14.31 8.79 -3.68
C ASP A 138 -14.03 7.89 -2.45
N HIS A 139 -13.45 8.50 -1.41
CA HIS A 139 -13.09 7.81 -0.19
C HIS A 139 -14.29 7.14 0.50
N ASN A 140 -15.50 7.69 0.39
CA ASN A 140 -16.68 7.07 0.99
C ASN A 140 -17.02 5.79 0.25
N THR A 141 -16.96 5.81 -1.08
CA THR A 141 -17.17 4.62 -1.91
C THR A 141 -16.12 3.55 -1.62
N VAL A 142 -14.83 3.92 -1.54
CA VAL A 142 -13.75 2.99 -1.17
C VAL A 142 -13.99 2.35 0.22
N PHE A 143 -14.23 3.16 1.24
CA PHE A 143 -14.39 2.65 2.61
C PHE A 143 -15.69 1.86 2.80
N ASN A 144 -16.80 2.29 2.18
CA ASN A 144 -18.08 1.56 2.27
C ASN A 144 -17.97 0.21 1.56
N PHE A 145 -17.35 0.18 0.38
CA PHE A 145 -17.14 -1.05 -0.38
C PHE A 145 -16.30 -2.06 0.42
N VAL A 146 -15.16 -1.64 0.98
CA VAL A 146 -14.32 -2.54 1.78
C VAL A 146 -15.03 -2.97 3.06
N GLN A 147 -15.77 -2.09 3.74
CA GLN A 147 -16.56 -2.48 4.92
C GLN A 147 -17.64 -3.51 4.60
N GLN A 148 -18.26 -3.41 3.42
CA GLN A 148 -19.31 -4.31 2.98
C GLN A 148 -18.80 -5.72 2.67
N TYR A 149 -17.64 -5.83 2.03
CA TYR A 149 -17.17 -7.10 1.48
C TYR A 149 -15.98 -7.73 2.23
N CYS A 150 -15.18 -6.98 3.00
CA CYS A 150 -14.02 -7.53 3.68
C CYS A 150 -14.43 -8.53 4.77
N PRO A 151 -14.03 -9.82 4.68
CA PRO A 151 -14.47 -10.85 5.63
C PRO A 151 -14.09 -10.53 7.08
N ASP A 152 -12.90 -9.98 7.32
CA ASP A 152 -12.43 -9.69 8.68
C ASP A 152 -13.23 -8.52 9.32
N ILE A 153 -13.74 -7.57 8.52
CA ILE A 153 -14.62 -6.51 9.01
C ILE A 153 -16.03 -7.06 9.24
N VAL A 154 -16.60 -7.78 8.27
CA VAL A 154 -17.95 -8.36 8.35
C VAL A 154 -18.08 -9.30 9.56
N ASN A 155 -17.03 -10.10 9.81
CA ASN A 155 -16.97 -11.02 10.95
C ASN A 155 -16.47 -10.35 12.25
N LYS A 156 -16.34 -9.02 12.27
CA LYS A 156 -15.96 -8.22 13.45
C LYS A 156 -14.61 -8.60 14.07
N GLN A 157 -13.69 -9.14 13.27
CA GLN A 157 -12.31 -9.42 13.68
C GLN A 157 -11.45 -8.15 13.67
N THR A 158 -11.79 -7.21 12.79
CA THR A 158 -11.16 -5.89 12.71
C THR A 158 -12.21 -4.81 12.39
N ASN A 159 -11.77 -3.57 12.18
CA ASN A 159 -12.60 -2.49 11.67
C ASN A 159 -11.84 -1.66 10.62
N ILE A 160 -12.56 -0.81 9.89
CA ILE A 160 -12.01 -0.05 8.76
C ILE A 160 -10.82 0.86 9.13
N ASP A 161 -10.71 1.34 10.37
CA ASP A 161 -9.61 2.19 10.82
C ASP A 161 -8.29 1.41 11.01
N LYS A 162 -8.36 0.09 10.98
CA LYS A 162 -7.22 -0.84 11.13
C LYS A 162 -6.83 -1.54 9.83
N VAL A 163 -7.59 -1.37 8.76
CA VAL A 163 -7.33 -1.99 7.45
C VAL A 163 -6.55 -1.02 6.57
N ALA A 164 -5.43 -1.47 5.99
CA ALA A 164 -4.78 -0.76 4.91
C ALA A 164 -5.43 -1.17 3.58
N ILE A 165 -5.90 -0.19 2.81
CA ILE A 165 -6.56 -0.41 1.52
C ILE A 165 -5.64 0.10 0.40
N ILE A 166 -5.24 -0.78 -0.49
CA ILE A 166 -4.43 -0.44 -1.66
C ILE A 166 -5.35 -0.48 -2.89
N VAL A 167 -5.60 0.69 -3.47
CA VAL A 167 -6.35 0.83 -4.73
C VAL A 167 -5.36 0.82 -5.89
N VAL A 168 -5.34 -0.28 -6.64
CA VAL A 168 -4.57 -0.36 -7.89
C VAL A 168 -5.40 0.24 -9.02
N VAL A 169 -4.86 1.19 -9.76
CA VAL A 169 -5.62 1.87 -10.84
C VAL A 169 -5.11 1.41 -12.20
N ASN A 170 -6.00 0.92 -13.05
CA ASN A 170 -5.69 0.54 -14.44
C ASN A 170 -5.51 1.80 -15.30
N ASP A 171 -4.40 2.50 -15.08
CA ASP A 171 -4.03 3.68 -15.83
C ASP A 171 -2.53 3.65 -16.15
N GLU A 172 -2.16 4.22 -17.30
CA GLU A 172 -0.79 4.24 -17.80
C GLU A 172 0.08 5.36 -17.20
N ARG A 173 -0.52 6.34 -16.54
CA ARG A 173 0.21 7.44 -15.92
C ARG A 173 0.85 7.01 -14.61
N TYR A 174 2.05 7.51 -14.36
CA TYR A 174 2.77 7.29 -13.11
C TYR A 174 2.26 8.21 -11.99
N GLY A 175 2.15 7.66 -10.79
CA GLY A 175 1.79 8.40 -9.59
C GLY A 175 1.71 7.50 -8.36
N GLY A 176 1.37 8.12 -7.24
CA GLY A 176 1.13 7.47 -5.96
C GLY A 176 0.63 8.52 -4.99
N MET A 177 -0.36 8.16 -4.19
CA MET A 177 -0.80 9.00 -3.08
C MET A 177 -1.50 8.17 -2.03
N CYS A 178 -1.16 8.40 -0.77
CA CYS A 178 -1.90 7.87 0.37
C CYS A 178 -2.79 8.95 1.01
N TRP A 179 -4.02 8.59 1.33
CA TRP A 179 -4.94 9.37 2.14
C TRP A 179 -5.05 8.72 3.52
N SER A 180 -4.78 9.47 4.58
CA SER A 180 -4.74 8.95 5.94
C SER A 180 -5.44 9.87 6.93
N TRP A 181 -6.21 9.25 7.82
CA TRP A 181 -6.94 9.92 8.89
C TRP A 181 -6.29 9.69 10.24
N SER A 182 -6.47 10.64 11.17
CA SER A 182 -5.95 10.53 12.55
C SER A 182 -6.50 9.34 13.35
N SER A 183 -7.62 8.72 12.91
CA SER A 183 -8.13 7.47 13.47
C SER A 183 -7.30 6.23 13.10
N GLY A 184 -6.42 6.32 12.10
CA GLY A 184 -5.67 5.20 11.54
C GLY A 184 -6.21 4.70 10.19
N ARG A 185 -7.45 5.06 9.85
CA ARG A 185 -8.07 4.76 8.55
C ARG A 185 -7.21 5.32 7.42
N ALA A 186 -6.99 4.52 6.38
CA ALA A 186 -6.26 4.97 5.21
C ALA A 186 -6.59 4.15 3.97
N TYR A 187 -6.39 4.77 2.81
CA TYR A 187 -6.20 4.06 1.56
C TYR A 187 -5.05 4.71 0.78
N CYS A 188 -4.48 3.98 -0.16
CA CYS A 188 -3.58 4.56 -1.15
C CYS A 188 -4.03 4.24 -2.56
N ILE A 189 -3.55 5.05 -3.50
CA ILE A 189 -3.85 4.93 -4.93
C ILE A 189 -2.52 4.67 -5.65
N CYS A 190 -2.44 3.56 -6.36
CA CYS A 190 -1.24 3.10 -7.05
C CYS A 190 -1.58 2.73 -8.51
N PRO A 191 -1.34 3.61 -9.49
CA PRO A 191 -1.52 3.30 -10.90
C PRO A 191 -0.56 2.21 -11.38
N ILE A 192 -1.01 1.40 -12.33
CA ILE A 192 -0.16 0.37 -12.96
C ILE A 192 0.94 0.98 -13.81
N ALA A 193 0.76 2.20 -14.32
CA ALA A 193 1.77 2.93 -15.08
C ALA A 193 2.51 2.04 -16.09
N LYS A 194 1.78 1.35 -17.00
CA LYS A 194 2.37 0.37 -17.94
C LYS A 194 3.54 0.93 -18.75
N GLY A 195 3.48 2.22 -19.08
CA GLY A 195 4.53 2.97 -19.78
C GLY A 195 5.70 3.41 -18.88
N GLY A 196 5.63 3.11 -17.57
CA GLY A 196 6.59 3.48 -16.55
C GLY A 196 6.54 4.94 -16.13
N ALA A 197 7.45 5.29 -15.24
CA ALA A 197 7.66 6.67 -14.86
C ALA A 197 8.26 7.51 -16.00
N PRO A 198 8.03 8.84 -16.01
CA PRO A 198 8.47 9.72 -17.08
C PRO A 198 10.00 9.77 -17.15
N LEU A 199 10.55 9.67 -18.37
CA LEU A 199 12.01 9.68 -18.60
C LEU A 199 12.69 11.01 -18.26
N TYR A 200 11.93 12.11 -18.13
CA TYR A 200 12.43 13.47 -17.93
C TYR A 200 12.02 14.05 -16.57
N TRP A 201 12.21 13.29 -15.49
CA TRP A 201 12.12 13.89 -14.15
C TRP A 201 13.30 14.83 -13.92
N SER A 202 13.01 16.12 -13.75
CA SER A 202 13.98 17.21 -13.54
C SER A 202 14.00 17.75 -12.10
N GLY A 203 13.26 17.12 -11.19
CA GLY A 203 13.28 17.49 -9.77
C GLY A 203 14.61 17.08 -9.14
N GLY A 204 15.31 18.04 -8.53
CA GLY A 204 16.57 17.81 -7.81
C GLY A 204 16.40 16.65 -6.85
N TYR A 205 17.09 15.55 -7.12
CA TYR A 205 16.88 14.29 -6.43
C TYR A 205 18.07 14.03 -5.49
N GLU A 206 17.75 13.83 -4.21
CA GLU A 206 18.72 13.53 -3.14
C GLU A 206 19.28 12.10 -3.22
N GLY A 207 18.64 11.19 -3.96
CA GLY A 207 18.94 9.77 -3.80
C GLY A 207 20.31 9.35 -4.36
N THR A 208 20.91 8.41 -3.63
CA THR A 208 22.27 7.88 -3.83
C THR A 208 22.42 6.93 -5.03
N GLY A 209 21.32 6.62 -5.72
CA GLY A 209 21.28 5.73 -6.87
C GLY A 209 19.84 5.57 -7.35
N LEU A 210 19.64 5.59 -8.67
CA LEU A 210 18.33 5.51 -9.30
C LEU A 210 17.63 4.21 -8.90
N ASN A 211 16.50 4.29 -8.20
CA ASN A 211 15.62 3.13 -8.08
C ASN A 211 15.12 2.77 -9.49
N LYS A 212 15.44 1.55 -9.92
CA LYS A 212 14.94 0.94 -11.14
C LYS A 212 13.99 -0.15 -10.72
N GLY A 213 12.75 -0.04 -11.16
CA GLY A 213 11.71 -0.99 -10.86
C GLY A 213 10.52 -0.80 -11.76
N ASP A 214 9.37 -1.20 -11.28
CA ASP A 214 8.10 -0.98 -11.96
C ASP A 214 7.13 -0.29 -11.01
N TRP A 215 5.90 -0.09 -11.45
CA TRP A 215 4.86 0.57 -10.67
C TRP A 215 4.64 -0.04 -9.27
N THR A 216 5.02 -1.29 -9.02
CA THR A 216 4.86 -1.90 -7.69
C THR A 216 5.78 -1.28 -6.63
N ASN A 217 6.80 -0.51 -7.02
CA ASN A 217 7.55 0.33 -6.08
C ASN A 217 6.65 1.35 -5.37
N THR A 218 5.65 1.92 -6.06
CA THR A 218 4.69 2.83 -5.42
C THR A 218 3.74 2.07 -4.52
N VAL A 219 3.41 0.80 -4.81
CA VAL A 219 2.65 -0.05 -3.88
C VAL A 219 3.40 -0.25 -2.56
N VAL A 220 4.71 -0.44 -2.61
CA VAL A 220 5.51 -0.61 -1.38
C VAL A 220 5.63 0.72 -0.63
N HIS A 221 5.92 1.82 -1.32
CA HIS A 221 6.00 3.15 -0.70
C HIS A 221 4.66 3.61 -0.12
N GLU A 222 3.62 3.64 -0.94
CA GLU A 222 2.30 4.15 -0.57
C GLU A 222 1.53 3.16 0.31
N GLY A 223 1.49 1.89 -0.09
CA GLY A 223 0.73 0.84 0.59
C GLY A 223 1.45 0.35 1.84
N GLY A 224 2.73 0.01 1.71
CA GLY A 224 3.57 -0.43 2.81
C GLY A 224 3.95 0.74 3.72
N GLY A 225 4.57 1.77 3.19
CA GLY A 225 5.08 2.90 3.97
C GLY A 225 4.00 3.75 4.60
N HIS A 226 3.23 4.47 3.81
CA HIS A 226 2.22 5.41 4.32
C HIS A 226 0.96 4.70 4.84
N CYS A 227 0.27 3.94 3.99
CA CYS A 227 -1.07 3.42 4.26
C CYS A 227 -1.06 2.43 5.41
N PHE A 228 -0.16 1.44 5.36
CA PHE A 228 0.05 0.51 6.46
C PHE A 228 0.96 1.12 7.52
N GLY A 229 2.23 1.38 7.21
CA GLY A 229 3.30 1.68 8.16
C GLY A 229 3.19 3.02 8.88
N LYS A 230 2.35 3.93 8.40
CA LYS A 230 2.22 5.31 8.91
C LYS A 230 3.54 6.06 8.90
N LEU A 231 4.38 5.79 7.92
CA LEU A 231 5.66 6.48 7.73
C LEU A 231 5.43 7.82 7.03
N GLY A 232 6.32 8.77 7.24
CA GLY A 232 6.37 10.03 6.50
C GLY A 232 7.45 9.98 5.42
N ASP A 233 7.35 10.87 4.44
CA ASP A 233 8.36 11.01 3.38
C ASP A 233 9.71 11.46 3.92
N GLU A 234 10.76 10.82 3.45
CA GLU A 234 12.13 11.07 3.87
C GLU A 234 12.94 11.83 2.81
N TYR A 235 12.39 12.03 1.62
CA TYR A 235 13.00 12.89 0.60
C TYR A 235 12.81 14.37 0.93
N TYR A 236 13.64 15.21 0.30
CA TYR A 236 13.36 16.62 0.12
C TYR A 236 13.18 16.99 -1.35
N SER A 237 12.42 18.06 -1.60
CA SER A 237 12.30 18.73 -2.90
C SER A 237 12.43 20.25 -2.79
N ASN A 238 12.47 20.76 -1.56
CA ASN A 238 12.69 22.15 -1.20
C ASN A 238 13.99 22.27 -0.39
N GLU A 239 14.91 23.12 -0.84
CA GLU A 239 16.18 23.41 -0.16
C GLU A 239 16.00 24.27 1.12
N GLY A 240 14.77 24.62 1.47
CA GLY A 240 14.43 25.39 2.67
C GLY A 240 14.41 24.59 3.97
N TYR A 241 13.99 25.27 5.03
CA TYR A 241 13.82 24.71 6.37
C TYR A 241 12.39 24.20 6.60
N TYR A 242 12.27 23.05 7.25
CA TYR A 242 11.01 22.58 7.80
C TYR A 242 10.47 23.63 8.78
N PRO A 243 9.21 24.09 8.61
CA PRO A 243 8.70 25.24 9.35
C PRO A 243 8.31 24.93 10.79
N GLY A 244 8.15 23.65 11.15
CA GLY A 244 7.71 23.21 12.47
C GLY A 244 8.87 22.81 13.38
N SER A 245 8.66 22.92 14.69
CA SER A 245 9.54 22.29 15.70
C SER A 245 9.09 20.87 16.09
N THR A 246 7.91 20.47 15.63
CA THR A 246 7.28 19.15 15.83
C THR A 246 6.53 18.76 14.56
N ILE A 247 6.28 17.46 14.40
CA ILE A 247 5.47 16.91 13.31
C ILE A 247 4.09 16.61 13.87
N SER A 248 3.04 17.25 13.35
CA SER A 248 1.68 17.17 13.91
C SER A 248 1.16 15.73 14.00
N GLY A 249 1.48 14.89 13.01
CA GLY A 249 1.12 13.47 12.97
C GLY A 249 1.67 12.63 14.13
N HIS A 250 2.71 13.10 14.84
CA HIS A 250 3.22 12.42 16.04
C HIS A 250 2.19 12.35 17.16
N SER A 251 1.28 13.33 17.23
CA SER A 251 0.28 13.46 18.31
C SER A 251 -1.07 12.79 17.99
N TRP A 252 -1.21 12.15 16.84
CA TRP A 252 -2.45 11.49 16.45
C TRP A 252 -2.76 10.27 17.32
N PRO A 253 -4.05 9.90 17.50
CA PRO A 253 -4.43 8.64 18.16
C PRO A 253 -3.74 7.41 17.55
N VAL A 254 -3.56 7.43 16.23
CA VAL A 254 -2.64 6.54 15.50
C VAL A 254 -1.50 7.38 14.96
N PRO A 255 -0.34 7.42 15.65
CA PRO A 255 0.77 8.28 15.26
C PRO A 255 1.29 7.98 13.85
N MET A 256 1.76 9.03 13.18
CA MET A 256 2.34 8.97 11.85
C MET A 256 3.68 9.72 11.81
N SER A 257 4.55 9.36 10.87
CA SER A 257 5.82 10.05 10.58
C SER A 257 6.82 9.98 11.73
N LEU A 258 6.75 8.93 12.54
CA LEU A 258 7.72 8.66 13.62
C LEU A 258 9.10 8.24 13.09
N ASN A 259 9.24 8.01 11.79
CA ASN A 259 10.52 7.83 11.10
C ASN A 259 11.26 9.16 10.83
N LEU A 260 10.65 10.29 11.21
CA LEU A 260 11.22 11.63 11.08
C LEU A 260 11.17 12.36 12.42
N ILE A 261 12.09 13.30 12.62
CA ILE A 261 12.09 14.21 13.77
C ILE A 261 12.42 15.64 13.33
N ALA A 262 11.81 16.63 13.98
CA ALA A 262 12.16 18.06 13.83
C ALA A 262 12.98 18.59 15.03
N ASN A 263 13.21 17.74 16.04
CA ASN A 263 14.00 18.06 17.22
C ASN A 263 15.09 17.01 17.45
N LYS A 264 16.32 17.32 17.06
CA LYS A 264 17.48 16.42 17.17
C LYS A 264 17.87 16.02 18.60
N ASN A 265 17.30 16.67 19.62
CA ASN A 265 17.52 16.29 21.02
C ASN A 265 16.58 15.15 21.47
N ASN A 266 15.64 14.71 20.62
CA ASN A 266 14.69 13.65 20.91
C ASN A 266 14.60 12.69 19.71
N VAL A 267 15.69 11.99 19.42
CA VAL A 267 15.78 11.06 18.29
C VAL A 267 15.06 9.76 18.63
N LEU A 268 13.95 9.48 17.94
CA LEU A 268 13.09 8.33 18.22
C LEU A 268 13.74 6.96 17.97
N TRP A 269 14.87 6.94 17.25
CA TRP A 269 15.66 5.76 16.92
C TRP A 269 17.06 5.76 17.52
N GLU A 270 17.27 6.49 18.63
CA GLU A 270 18.57 6.56 19.29
C GLU A 270 19.16 5.18 19.64
N HIS A 271 18.31 4.19 19.93
CA HIS A 271 18.71 2.82 20.29
C HIS A 271 19.31 2.03 19.13
N PHE A 272 19.18 2.50 17.89
CA PHE A 272 19.90 1.94 16.74
C PHE A 272 21.27 2.59 16.50
N ILE A 273 21.51 3.79 17.03
CA ILE A 273 22.74 4.53 16.74
C ILE A 273 23.93 3.79 17.37
N ASN A 274 24.94 3.48 16.55
CA ASN A 274 26.10 2.66 16.90
C ASN A 274 25.78 1.20 17.28
N LEU A 275 24.58 0.70 16.96
CA LEU A 275 24.22 -0.70 17.18
C LEU A 275 24.87 -1.59 16.12
N GLU A 276 25.49 -2.68 16.57
CA GLU A 276 26.07 -3.70 15.67
C GLU A 276 24.99 -4.28 14.73
N GLY A 277 25.30 -4.43 13.45
CA GLY A 277 24.33 -4.85 12.42
C GLY A 277 23.52 -3.71 11.79
N TYR A 278 23.59 -2.49 12.34
CA TYR A 278 22.89 -1.31 11.85
C TYR A 278 23.81 -0.12 11.51
N PRO A 279 24.91 -0.33 10.78
CA PRO A 279 25.93 0.70 10.55
C PRO A 279 25.44 1.89 9.71
N LYS A 280 24.30 1.74 9.00
CA LYS A 280 23.69 2.80 8.19
C LYS A 280 22.89 3.80 9.03
N VAL A 281 22.48 3.43 10.24
CA VAL A 281 21.59 4.25 11.05
C VAL A 281 22.38 5.38 11.69
N GLY A 282 21.90 6.60 11.47
CA GLY A 282 22.46 7.82 12.01
C GLY A 282 21.41 8.91 12.10
N LEU A 283 21.85 10.15 11.95
CA LEU A 283 21.00 11.33 11.96
C LEU A 283 21.33 12.19 10.74
N TYR A 284 20.51 12.07 9.69
CA TYR A 284 20.71 12.74 8.41
C TYR A 284 19.68 13.84 8.26
N GLU A 285 20.13 15.06 7.98
CA GLU A 285 19.22 16.19 7.75
C GLU A 285 18.53 16.04 6.39
N GLY A 286 17.24 16.33 6.35
CA GLY A 286 16.38 16.22 5.17
C GLY A 286 15.22 15.23 5.37
N GLY A 287 14.03 15.63 4.95
CA GLY A 287 12.80 14.84 5.02
C GLY A 287 11.54 15.71 4.95
N SER A 288 10.36 15.10 4.87
CA SER A 288 9.07 15.78 4.74
C SER A 288 9.05 16.85 3.63
N GLY A 289 9.84 16.68 2.55
CA GLY A 289 9.97 17.66 1.48
C GLY A 289 11.00 18.77 1.70
N TYR A 290 11.64 18.88 2.87
CA TYR A 290 12.58 19.95 3.23
C TYR A 290 14.00 19.43 3.46
N LEU A 291 15.00 20.14 2.94
CA LEU A 291 16.42 19.81 3.11
C LEU A 291 16.91 20.07 4.54
N HIS A 292 16.39 21.10 5.21
CA HIS A 292 16.90 21.53 6.52
C HIS A 292 15.84 21.47 7.63
N GLY A 293 16.28 21.38 8.89
CA GLY A 293 15.42 21.49 10.08
C GLY A 293 14.55 20.27 10.39
N ILE A 294 14.77 19.16 9.70
CA ILE A 294 14.12 17.88 9.92
C ILE A 294 15.12 16.77 9.60
N TRP A 295 15.03 15.63 10.27
CA TRP A 295 16.00 14.54 10.14
C TRP A 295 15.34 13.19 9.97
N ARG A 296 16.07 12.31 9.28
CA ARG A 296 15.78 10.89 9.04
C ARG A 296 16.94 10.00 9.46
N SER A 297 16.73 8.70 9.44
CA SER A 297 17.63 7.72 10.06
C SER A 297 18.70 7.14 9.14
N GLU A 298 18.48 7.10 7.82
CA GLU A 298 19.42 6.56 6.83
C GLU A 298 19.45 7.42 5.56
N LEU A 299 20.53 7.31 4.78
CA LEU A 299 20.63 7.97 3.46
C LEU A 299 19.75 7.31 2.38
N ILE A 300 19.25 6.11 2.65
CA ILE A 300 18.44 5.32 1.73
C ILE A 300 17.24 4.70 2.46
N SER A 301 16.08 4.73 1.83
CA SER A 301 14.84 4.13 2.33
C SER A 301 13.79 4.16 1.24
N CYS A 302 12.79 3.30 1.35
CA CYS A 302 11.60 3.29 0.51
C CYS A 302 10.90 4.64 0.56
N MET A 303 10.93 5.32 1.72
CA MET A 303 10.34 6.64 1.91
C MET A 303 11.16 7.78 1.29
N ILE A 304 12.32 7.50 0.69
CA ILE A 304 13.12 8.48 -0.08
C ILE A 304 12.87 8.30 -1.57
N ASP A 305 12.91 7.06 -2.05
CA ASP A 305 12.96 6.80 -3.50
C ASP A 305 12.24 5.53 -3.97
N ASN A 306 11.26 5.08 -3.20
CA ASN A 306 10.38 3.96 -3.52
C ASN A 306 11.10 2.61 -3.63
N ARG A 307 12.38 2.50 -3.24
CA ARG A 307 13.14 1.24 -3.29
C ARG A 307 12.48 0.15 -2.45
N PHE A 308 12.79 -1.11 -2.72
CA PHE A 308 12.29 -2.25 -1.94
C PHE A 308 13.10 -2.48 -0.66
N TYR A 309 13.26 -1.41 0.12
CA TYR A 309 14.04 -1.36 1.36
C TYR A 309 13.52 -0.26 2.27
N PHE A 310 12.91 -0.59 3.40
CA PHE A 310 12.68 0.39 4.46
C PHE A 310 13.93 0.47 5.35
N ASN A 311 14.32 1.69 5.76
CA ASN A 311 15.38 1.86 6.77
C ASN A 311 15.02 1.17 8.10
N ALA A 312 16.01 0.94 8.96
CA ALA A 312 15.81 0.13 10.16
C ALA A 312 14.72 0.66 11.12
N PRO A 313 14.66 1.98 11.43
CA PRO A 313 13.56 2.51 12.24
C PRO A 313 12.19 2.35 11.58
N SER A 314 12.11 2.49 10.25
CA SER A 314 10.87 2.24 9.51
C SER A 314 10.43 0.78 9.61
N ARG A 315 11.36 -0.19 9.49
CA ARG A 315 11.05 -1.61 9.72
C ARG A 315 10.56 -1.87 11.15
N GLU A 316 11.18 -1.25 12.15
CA GLU A 316 10.74 -1.37 13.55
C GLU A 316 9.32 -0.82 13.75
N LEU A 317 9.02 0.36 13.19
CA LEU A 317 7.69 0.98 13.26
C LEU A 317 6.62 0.11 12.59
N ILE A 318 6.92 -0.46 11.42
CA ILE A 318 6.04 -1.42 10.74
C ILE A 318 5.80 -2.65 11.62
N VAL A 319 6.84 -3.24 12.22
CA VAL A 319 6.69 -4.41 13.12
C VAL A 319 5.90 -4.06 14.37
N LYS A 320 6.14 -2.91 15.02
CA LYS A 320 5.34 -2.43 16.15
C LYS A 320 3.86 -2.34 15.78
N ARG A 321 3.55 -1.85 14.59
CA ARG A 321 2.17 -1.78 14.09
C ARG A 321 1.58 -3.17 13.81
N ILE A 322 2.31 -4.08 13.18
CA ILE A 322 1.89 -5.47 12.97
C ILE A 322 1.51 -6.11 14.32
N LYS A 323 2.43 -6.06 15.30
CA LYS A 323 2.21 -6.62 16.64
C LYS A 323 1.00 -5.99 17.32
N SER A 324 0.88 -4.66 17.29
CA SER A 324 -0.25 -3.95 17.89
C SER A 324 -1.60 -4.35 17.27
N LEU A 325 -1.68 -4.47 15.94
CA LEU A 325 -2.90 -4.89 15.24
C LEU A 325 -3.23 -6.35 15.52
N ALA A 326 -2.22 -7.22 15.63
CA ALA A 326 -2.36 -8.62 16.03
C ALA A 326 -2.74 -8.80 17.51
N GLY A 327 -2.71 -7.73 18.31
CA GLY A 327 -2.93 -7.81 19.76
C GLY A 327 -1.76 -8.46 20.52
N GLU A 328 -0.58 -8.46 19.91
CA GLU A 328 0.66 -8.95 20.49
C GLU A 328 1.47 -7.80 21.10
N THR A 329 2.40 -8.14 22.00
CA THR A 329 3.34 -7.17 22.57
C THR A 329 4.61 -7.12 21.74
N TYR A 330 5.06 -5.92 21.39
CA TYR A 330 6.35 -5.73 20.75
C TYR A 330 7.51 -6.12 21.68
N SER A 331 8.54 -6.79 21.13
CA SER A 331 9.77 -7.11 21.82
C SER A 331 10.97 -6.68 20.98
N TRP A 332 11.84 -5.85 21.57
CA TRP A 332 13.08 -5.40 20.94
C TRP A 332 13.99 -6.57 20.55
N ASN A 333 14.14 -7.56 21.44
CA ASN A 333 14.97 -8.74 21.17
C ASN A 333 14.38 -9.64 20.09
N GLU A 334 13.04 -9.77 20.03
CA GLU A 334 12.39 -10.52 18.94
C GLU A 334 12.58 -9.80 17.61
N PHE A 335 12.44 -8.47 17.60
CA PHE A 335 12.68 -7.66 16.42
C PHE A 335 14.11 -7.86 15.91
N LEU A 336 15.14 -7.68 16.75
CA LEU A 336 16.54 -7.88 16.35
C LEU A 336 16.81 -9.30 15.83
N ALA A 337 16.22 -10.32 16.46
CA ALA A 337 16.41 -11.71 16.03
C ALA A 337 15.77 -12.03 14.67
N LYS A 338 14.74 -11.28 14.27
CA LYS A 338 13.98 -11.50 13.04
C LYS A 338 14.27 -10.47 11.95
N ASP A 339 14.87 -9.34 12.27
CA ASP A 339 15.07 -8.25 11.32
C ASP A 339 16.05 -8.67 10.21
N VAL A 340 15.65 -8.41 8.98
CA VAL A 340 16.44 -8.71 7.77
C VAL A 340 16.76 -7.39 7.08
N ASN A 341 18.00 -6.92 7.26
CA ASN A 341 18.48 -5.65 6.72
C ASN A 341 19.04 -5.81 5.29
N VAL A 342 18.15 -6.06 4.33
CA VAL A 342 18.53 -6.30 2.92
C VAL A 342 17.84 -5.31 2.00
N ASP A 343 18.64 -4.57 1.21
CA ASP A 343 18.14 -3.77 0.11
C ASP A 343 18.06 -4.64 -1.16
N ASN A 344 16.83 -4.96 -1.58
CA ASN A 344 16.55 -5.78 -2.75
C ASN A 344 16.50 -4.97 -4.05
N THR A 345 16.78 -3.66 -4.01
CA THR A 345 16.79 -2.84 -5.22
C THR A 345 18.02 -3.16 -6.07
N PRO A 346 17.86 -3.42 -7.39
CA PRO A 346 18.98 -3.77 -8.26
C PRO A 346 20.09 -2.72 -8.25
N ALA A 347 21.34 -3.16 -8.04
CA ALA A 347 22.51 -2.28 -8.07
C ALA A 347 22.75 -1.70 -9.48
N VAL A 348 23.26 -0.47 -9.54
CA VAL A 348 23.66 0.17 -10.80
C VAL A 348 25.11 -0.22 -11.14
N THR A 349 25.30 -1.10 -12.12
CA THR A 349 26.63 -1.42 -12.67
C THR A 349 26.72 -1.11 -14.17
N GLY A 350 27.53 -0.11 -14.55
CA GLY A 350 28.01 0.07 -15.94
C GLY A 350 27.28 1.09 -16.85
N ILE A 351 27.96 1.43 -17.96
CA ILE A 351 27.60 2.43 -18.99
C ILE A 351 26.18 2.18 -19.51
N GLN A 352 25.34 3.21 -19.42
CA GLN A 352 23.88 3.12 -19.44
C GLN A 352 23.29 2.82 -20.83
N ALA A 353 22.48 1.77 -20.93
CA ALA A 353 21.58 1.54 -22.05
C ALA A 353 20.29 2.37 -21.89
N ALA A 354 19.72 2.84 -23.00
CA ALA A 354 18.57 3.75 -23.10
C ALA A 354 17.21 3.20 -22.61
N SER A 355 17.16 2.09 -21.88
CA SER A 355 15.94 1.33 -21.57
C SER A 355 15.59 1.26 -20.07
N ILE A 356 16.19 2.11 -19.24
CA ILE A 356 16.03 2.07 -17.79
C ILE A 356 15.10 3.19 -17.32
N GLN A 357 14.04 2.84 -16.59
CA GLN A 357 13.06 3.77 -16.04
C GLN A 357 13.40 4.11 -14.59
N ILE A 358 13.50 5.41 -14.30
CA ILE A 358 13.70 5.97 -12.95
C ILE A 358 12.31 6.19 -12.37
N MET A 359 12.05 5.69 -11.16
CA MET A 359 10.78 5.93 -10.47
C MET A 359 10.92 7.14 -9.54
N PRO A 360 10.37 8.33 -9.88
CA PRO A 360 10.52 9.51 -9.04
C PRO A 360 9.69 9.39 -7.76
N PRO A 361 10.04 10.13 -6.70
CA PRO A 361 9.22 10.20 -5.49
C PRO A 361 7.77 10.56 -5.82
N THR A 362 6.85 9.96 -5.09
CA THR A 362 5.41 10.22 -5.22
C THR A 362 5.01 11.40 -4.33
N ALA A 363 3.76 11.85 -4.44
CA ALA A 363 3.30 13.01 -3.71
C ALA A 363 3.14 12.68 -2.21
N PRO A 364 3.36 13.67 -1.32
CA PRO A 364 3.16 13.43 0.11
C PRO A 364 1.75 12.96 0.45
N PRO A 365 1.58 12.19 1.55
CA PRO A 365 0.28 11.70 1.95
C PRO A 365 -0.66 12.86 2.33
N MET A 366 -1.92 12.73 1.93
CA MET A 366 -2.99 13.63 2.35
C MET A 366 -3.44 13.27 3.76
N LEU A 367 -3.26 14.21 4.69
CA LEU A 367 -3.51 14.04 6.12
C LEU A 367 -4.83 14.70 6.54
N ILE A 368 -5.74 13.91 7.10
CA ILE A 368 -7.05 14.39 7.57
C ILE A 368 -7.18 14.19 9.08
N ASP A 369 -7.07 15.28 9.81
CA ASP A 369 -7.27 15.26 11.26
C ASP A 369 -8.73 15.57 11.63
N ASN A 370 -9.47 14.53 12.02
CA ASN A 370 -10.84 14.66 12.51
C ASN A 370 -10.93 14.79 14.03
N SER A 371 -9.81 14.86 14.76
CA SER A 371 -9.78 14.95 16.23
C SER A 371 -10.17 16.33 16.77
N LEU A 372 -10.38 17.30 15.88
CA LEU A 372 -10.79 18.68 16.19
C LEU A 372 -12.29 18.96 16.00
N LYS A 373 -13.16 17.93 16.07
CA LYS A 373 -14.62 18.11 16.06
C LYS A 373 -15.24 18.03 17.45
#